data_AF-A0A7V2B2M9-F1
#
_entry.id   AF-A0A7V2B2M9-F1
#
_cell.length_a   1.000
_cell.length_b   1.000
_cell.length_c   1.000
_cell.angle_alpha   90.00
_cell.angle_beta   90.00
_cell.angle_gamma   90.00
#
_symmetry.space_group_name_H-M   'P 1'
#
loop_
_entity.id
_entity.type
_entity.pdbx_description
1 polymer ?
#
loop_
_entity_poly.entity_id
_entity_poly.type
_entity_poly.pdbx_seq_one_letter_code
_entity_poly.pdbx_strand_id
1 'polypeptide(L)'
;MDPTLHQKQGINHLQRVLAYAPLVAENGRAQVHLTQEDWFVVADTLFRMHTPRELLPAEILDYRLTNENRTIELLTPELTIEVEMF
;
A
#
# COMPACT_ATOMS: atom_id res chain seq x y z
N MET A 1 17.73 -6.73 10.10
CA MET A 1 18.36 -6.31 8.82
C MET A 1 17.83 -4.94 8.49
N ASP A 2 18.70 -4.02 8.07
CA ASP A 2 18.26 -2.72 7.58
C ASP A 2 17.51 -2.85 6.25
N PRO A 3 16.40 -2.13 6.03
CA PRO A 3 15.67 -2.17 4.77
C PRO A 3 16.51 -1.59 3.63
N THR A 4 16.38 -2.21 2.45
CA THR A 4 16.97 -1.68 1.21
C THR A 4 16.36 -0.34 0.82
N LEU A 5 17.01 0.42 -0.09
CA LEU A 5 16.47 1.69 -0.58
C LEU A 5 15.06 1.53 -1.17
N HIS A 6 14.84 0.46 -1.93
CA HIS A 6 13.55 0.16 -2.54
C HIS A 6 12.47 -0.10 -1.47
N GLN A 7 12.80 -0.88 -0.43
CA GLN A 7 11.86 -1.10 0.69
C GLN A 7 11.54 0.20 1.42
N LYS A 8 12.54 1.05 1.67
CA LYS A 8 12.31 2.37 2.30
C LYS A 8 11.38 3.24 1.45
N GLN A 9 11.56 3.23 0.13
CA GLN A 9 10.67 3.95 -0.80
C GLN A 9 9.25 3.38 -0.75
N GLY A 10 9.08 2.05 -0.85
CA GLY A 10 7.76 1.41 -0.78
C GLY A 10 7.04 1.68 0.53
N ILE A 11 7.73 1.60 1.66
CA ILE A 11 7.18 1.94 2.99
C ILE A 11 6.77 3.41 3.03
N ASN A 12 7.57 4.33 2.46
CA ASN A 12 7.21 5.74 2.39
C ASN A 12 5.96 5.98 1.54
N HIS A 13 5.83 5.34 0.38
CA HIS A 13 4.62 5.42 -0.44
C HIS A 13 3.40 4.88 0.30
N LEU A 14 3.53 3.75 1.01
CA LEU A 14 2.46 3.21 1.85
C LEU A 14 2.02 4.20 2.93
N GLN A 15 2.95 4.85 3.63
CA GLN A 15 2.62 5.87 4.63
C GLN A 15 1.86 7.05 4.02
N ARG A 16 2.23 7.49 2.80
CA ARG A 16 1.53 8.56 2.08
C ARG A 16 0.12 8.13 1.65
N VAL A 17 -0.04 6.89 1.18
CA VAL A 17 -1.35 6.30 0.86
C VAL A 17 -2.24 6.28 2.10
N LEU A 18 -1.74 5.79 3.24
CA LEU A 18 -2.49 5.72 4.49
C LEU A 18 -2.89 7.10 5.01
N ALA A 19 -2.01 8.10 4.88
CA ALA A 19 -2.30 9.47 5.28
C ALA A 19 -3.35 10.14 4.37
N TYR A 20 -3.38 9.79 3.08
CA TYR A 20 -4.30 10.38 2.10
C TYR A 20 -5.65 9.67 2.07
N ALA A 21 -5.70 8.36 2.29
CA ALA A 21 -6.90 7.55 2.15
C ALA A 21 -8.13 8.07 2.93
N PRO A 22 -8.03 8.53 4.19
CA PRO A 22 -9.17 9.09 4.92
C PRO A 22 -9.77 10.34 4.27
N LEU A 23 -9.00 11.09 3.48
CA LEU A 23 -9.45 12.32 2.82
C LEU A 23 -10.32 12.06 1.60
N VAL A 24 -10.22 10.86 1.03
CA VAL A 24 -10.97 10.42 -0.16
C VAL A 24 -11.89 9.25 0.14
N ALA A 25 -12.04 8.88 1.41
CA ALA A 25 -12.84 7.75 1.82
C ALA A 25 -14.33 8.05 1.67
N GLU A 26 -15.06 7.15 1.02
CA GLU A 26 -16.52 7.14 0.93
C GLU A 26 -17.04 5.75 1.35
N ASN A 27 -18.01 5.72 2.25
CA ASN A 27 -18.65 4.48 2.73
C ASN A 27 -17.66 3.40 3.25
N GLY A 28 -16.61 3.82 3.96
CA GLY A 28 -15.60 2.91 4.54
C GLY A 28 -14.58 2.38 3.52
N ARG A 29 -14.56 2.92 2.30
CA ARG A 29 -13.61 2.58 1.25
C ARG A 29 -12.92 3.82 0.71
N ALA A 30 -11.63 3.70 0.37
CA ALA A 30 -10.87 4.77 -0.25
C ALA A 30 -10.18 4.25 -1.50
N GLN A 31 -10.20 5.03 -2.58
CA GLN A 31 -9.46 4.74 -3.80
C GLN A 31 -8.31 5.73 -3.94
N VAL A 32 -7.09 5.23 -3.99
CA VAL A 32 -5.87 6.03 -4.08
C VAL A 32 -5.13 5.66 -5.35
N HIS A 33 -4.72 6.67 -6.12
CA HIS A 33 -4.01 6.47 -7.37
C HIS A 33 -2.54 6.83 -7.21
N LEU A 34 -1.65 5.94 -7.66
CA LEU A 34 -0.21 6.14 -7.72
C LEU A 34 0.24 6.16 -9.18
N THR A 35 1.39 6.78 -9.43
CA THR A 35 2.05 6.59 -10.72
C THR A 35 2.38 5.11 -10.88
N GLN A 36 2.51 4.66 -12.13
CA GLN A 36 2.88 3.27 -12.40
C GLN A 36 4.19 2.85 -11.69
N GLU A 37 5.19 3.74 -11.67
CA GLU A 37 6.48 3.50 -10.99
C GLU A 37 6.30 3.33 -9.48
N ASP A 38 5.61 4.26 -8.82
CA ASP A 38 5.36 4.22 -7.38
C ASP A 38 4.54 2.99 -6.98
N TRP A 39 3.54 2.64 -7.82
CA TRP A 39 2.71 1.46 -7.62
C TRP A 39 3.55 0.17 -7.65
N PHE A 40 4.46 0.04 -8.62
CA PHE A 40 5.35 -1.13 -8.70
C PHE A 40 6.29 -1.21 -7.50
N VAL A 41 6.78 -0.08 -6.98
CA VAL A 41 7.62 -0.07 -5.77
C VAL A 41 6.84 -0.58 -4.55
N VAL A 42 5.58 -0.17 -4.39
CA VAL A 42 4.71 -0.69 -3.33
C VAL A 42 4.43 -2.18 -3.51
N ALA A 43 4.07 -2.60 -4.72
CA ALA A 43 3.79 -4.00 -5.03
C ALA A 43 4.98 -4.91 -4.76
N ASP A 44 6.18 -4.54 -5.22
CA ASP A 44 7.40 -5.31 -4.98
C ASP A 44 7.72 -5.40 -3.48
N THR A 45 7.58 -4.27 -2.76
CA THR A 45 7.79 -4.21 -1.31
C THR A 45 6.87 -5.16 -0.56
N LEU A 46 5.59 -5.23 -0.92
CA LEU A 46 4.58 -6.06 -0.24
C LEU A 46 4.65 -7.55 -0.64
N PHE A 47 4.90 -7.85 -1.92
CA PHE A 47 4.68 -9.20 -2.47
C PHE A 47 5.94 -9.92 -2.94
N ARG A 48 7.08 -9.24 -3.14
CA ARG A 48 8.31 -9.86 -3.68
C ARG A 48 9.52 -9.79 -2.76
N MET A 49 9.65 -8.71 -2.00
CA MET A 49 10.88 -8.45 -1.23
C MET A 49 10.94 -9.18 0.12
N HIS A 50 9.94 -10.00 0.46
CA HIS A 50 9.81 -10.64 1.77
C HIS A 50 9.97 -9.63 2.93
N THR A 51 9.42 -8.43 2.76
CA THR A 51 9.53 -7.34 3.73
C THR A 51 8.96 -7.80 5.07
N PRO A 52 9.76 -7.78 6.16
CA PRO A 52 9.26 -8.15 7.48
C PRO A 52 8.07 -7.29 7.89
N ARG A 53 7.06 -7.93 8.51
CA ARG A 53 5.82 -7.25 8.91
C ARG A 53 6.07 -6.07 9.84
N GLU A 54 7.08 -6.15 10.69
CA GLU A 54 7.51 -5.08 11.61
C GLU A 54 7.99 -3.80 10.91
N LEU A 55 8.36 -3.88 9.62
CA LEU A 55 8.77 -2.71 8.83
C LEU A 55 7.59 -2.06 8.09
N LEU A 56 6.48 -2.78 7.93
CA LEU A 56 5.28 -2.24 7.30
C LEU A 56 4.53 -1.33 8.30
N PRO A 57 3.80 -0.31 7.82
CA PRO A 57 2.93 0.48 8.69
C PRO A 57 1.98 -0.40 9.51
N ALA A 58 1.86 -0.10 10.80
CA ALA A 58 1.09 -0.89 11.75
C ALA A 58 -0.43 -0.83 11.49
N GLU A 59 -0.88 0.22 10.80
CA GLU A 59 -2.27 0.47 10.41
C GLU A 59 -2.76 -0.50 9.33
N ILE A 60 -1.85 -1.03 8.52
CA ILE A 60 -2.18 -2.11 7.59
C ILE A 60 -2.38 -3.34 8.45
N LEU A 61 -3.54 -3.99 8.40
CA LEU A 61 -3.86 -5.25 9.08
C LEU A 61 -3.65 -6.45 8.15
N ASP A 62 -4.05 -6.30 6.89
CA ASP A 62 -3.91 -7.28 5.84
C ASP A 62 -3.75 -6.59 4.48
N TYR A 63 -3.20 -7.29 3.49
CA TYR A 63 -3.04 -6.79 2.14
C TYR A 63 -3.08 -7.89 1.09
N ARG A 64 -3.66 -7.59 -0.07
CA ARG A 64 -3.76 -8.54 -1.19
C ARG A 64 -3.78 -7.84 -2.53
N LEU A 65 -3.49 -8.61 -3.59
CA LEU A 65 -3.74 -8.19 -4.96
C LEU A 65 -5.16 -8.59 -5.38
N THR A 66 -5.87 -7.67 -6.02
CA THR A 66 -7.20 -7.87 -6.60
C THR A 66 -7.18 -7.40 -8.06
N ASN A 67 -8.33 -7.52 -8.75
CA ASN A 67 -8.52 -6.99 -10.10
C ASN A 67 -7.41 -7.42 -11.08
N GLU A 68 -7.20 -8.74 -11.22
CA GLU A 68 -6.14 -9.31 -12.08
C GLU A 68 -4.72 -8.80 -11.74
N ASN A 69 -4.44 -8.58 -10.45
CA ASN A 69 -3.18 -8.04 -9.92
C ASN A 69 -2.88 -6.59 -10.33
N ARG A 70 -3.92 -5.80 -10.62
CA ARG A 70 -3.79 -4.37 -10.97
C ARG A 70 -4.13 -3.43 -9.81
N THR A 71 -4.73 -3.96 -8.76
CA THR A 71 -5.15 -3.19 -7.58
C THR A 71 -4.56 -3.82 -6.33
N ILE A 72 -3.92 -3.01 -5.48
CA ILE A 72 -3.48 -3.45 -4.14
C ILE A 72 -4.57 -3.05 -3.17
N GLU A 73 -5.19 -4.04 -2.53
CA GLU A 73 -6.15 -3.80 -1.45
C GLU A 73 -5.42 -3.84 -0.11
N LEU A 74 -5.52 -2.76 0.67
CA LEU A 74 -5.01 -2.65 2.03
C LEU A 74 -6.19 -2.60 3.00
N LEU A 75 -6.22 -3.53 3.94
CA LEU A 75 -7.19 -3.51 5.03
C LEU A 75 -6.60 -2.77 6.22
N THR A 76 -7.31 -1.77 6.74
CA THR A 76 -7.00 -1.08 8.00
C THR A 76 -8.15 -1.26 8.99
N PRO A 77 -8.02 -0.82 10.26
CA PRO A 77 -9.11 -0.95 11.24
C PRO A 77 -10.41 -0.24 10.83
N GLU A 78 -10.31 0.84 10.06
CA GLU A 78 -11.46 1.70 9.72
C GLU A 78 -11.82 1.70 8.24
N LEU A 79 -10.88 1.35 7.35
CA LEU A 79 -11.01 1.52 5.91
C LEU A 79 -10.50 0.30 5.14
N THR A 80 -11.13 0.04 3.99
CA THR A 80 -10.49 -0.73 2.90
C THR A 80 -9.96 0.26 1.87
N ILE A 81 -8.66 0.19 1.57
CA ILE A 81 -7.99 1.11 0.65
C ILE A 81 -7.61 0.35 -0.62
N GLU A 82 -8.12 0.79 -1.76
CA GLU A 82 -7.77 0.28 -3.09
C GLU A 82 -6.73 1.20 -3.71
N VAL A 83 -5.53 0.67 -3.96
CA VAL A 83 -4.41 1.42 -4.56
C VAL A 83 -4.23 0.99 -6.01
N GLU A 84 -4.44 1.93 -6.92
CA GLU A 84 -4.44 1.71 -8.37
C GLU A 84 -3.40 2.58 -9.08
N MET A 85 -3.08 2.19 -10.30
CA MET A 85 -2.22 2.98 -11.20
C MET A 85 -3.05 3.98 -12.02
N PHE A 86 -2.51 5.17 -12.29
CA PHE A 86 -3.07 6.13 -13.25
C PHE A 86 -2.13 6.43 -14.41
#